data_AF-A0A7J3BQ94-F1
#
_entry.id   AF-A0A7J3BQ94-F1
#
_cell.length_a   1.000
_cell.length_b   1.000
_cell.length_c   1.000
_cell.angle_alpha   90.00
_cell.angle_beta   90.00
_cell.angle_gamma   90.00
#
_symmetry.space_group_name_H-M   'P 1'
#
loop_
_entity.id
_entity.type
_entity.pdbx_description
1 polymer ?
#
loop_
_entity_poly.entity_id
_entity_poly.type
_entity_poly.pdbx_seq_one_letter_code
_entity_poly.pdbx_strand_id
1 'polypeptide(L)'
;MKRLLILLMVLVGAVMATAVQPTAVALTQEILMHKYQMVECKANALMDMANKLNGYNVSVENQSDSIAALNQNLARLRTQAEQGNVSGFNIANREVYQNMRQLAPGLRNGKMQMQKGKGAGKASEFNRMYTDIRQQEAQCLADAAKSLAKKELQEWKEWQQQKRDRLSILQQRNITGISKEAIKKLEEILSKHENISARYGALLDNSTIEQLRAMRIQMIQEKNLVRARYEIEYMKTLLNAINKTASEKGYENSVQNISNLLESANQKISSGYDEENFKNAWEELKQASEQMRELVRQMRTA
;
A
#
# COMPACT_ATOMS: atom_id res chain seq x y z
N MET A 1 14.83 -12.35 35.15
CA MET A 1 14.18 -11.07 34.78
C MET A 1 14.98 -10.20 33.82
N LYS A 2 16.24 -9.81 34.08
CA LYS A 2 17.04 -8.99 33.12
C LYS A 2 17.10 -9.59 31.70
N ARG A 3 17.26 -10.91 31.58
CA ARG A 3 17.22 -11.62 30.28
C ARG A 3 15.86 -11.53 29.58
N LEU A 4 14.74 -11.53 30.31
CA LEU A 4 13.37 -11.44 29.77
C LEU A 4 13.11 -10.03 29.19
N LEU A 5 13.49 -8.98 29.93
CA LEU A 5 13.30 -7.59 29.49
C LEU A 5 14.17 -7.23 28.27
N ILE A 6 15.41 -7.74 28.19
CA ILE A 6 16.26 -7.59 27.00
C ILE A 6 15.63 -8.28 25.78
N LEU A 7 15.04 -9.46 26.00
CA LEU A 7 14.36 -10.23 24.95
C LEU A 7 13.10 -9.51 24.45
N LEU A 8 12.33 -8.95 25.38
CA LEU A 8 11.17 -8.12 25.07
C LEU A 8 11.55 -6.81 24.39
N MET A 9 12.69 -6.18 24.73
CA MET A 9 13.18 -5.03 23.96
C MET A 9 13.50 -5.40 22.51
N VAL A 10 14.01 -6.61 22.24
CA VAL A 10 14.23 -7.08 20.86
C VAL A 10 12.89 -7.37 20.17
N LEU A 11 11.93 -7.98 20.87
CA LEU A 11 10.62 -8.32 20.32
C LEU A 11 9.72 -7.09 20.10
N VAL A 12 9.70 -6.14 21.04
CA VAL A 12 8.96 -4.87 21.03
C VAL A 12 9.69 -3.81 20.19
N GLY A 13 11.03 -3.77 20.23
CA GLY A 13 11.85 -2.97 19.32
C GLY A 13 11.63 -3.37 17.86
N ALA A 14 11.47 -4.66 17.57
CA ALA A 14 11.09 -5.15 16.26
C ALA A 14 9.61 -4.88 15.89
N VAL A 15 8.74 -4.41 16.80
CA VAL A 15 7.34 -4.05 16.46
C VAL A 15 7.29 -2.85 15.50
N MET A 16 8.30 -1.97 15.52
CA MET A 16 8.38 -0.81 14.62
C MET A 16 9.78 -0.57 14.04
N ALA A 17 10.84 -1.03 14.71
CA ALA A 17 12.20 -1.02 14.20
C ALA A 17 12.59 -2.43 13.75
N THR A 18 11.97 -2.91 12.68
CA THR A 18 12.81 -3.66 11.75
C THR A 18 13.74 -2.63 11.16
N ALA A 19 15.05 -2.81 11.35
CA ALA A 19 16.00 -2.48 10.30
C ALA A 19 15.28 -2.81 8.98
N VAL A 20 14.94 -1.77 8.21
CA VAL A 20 14.17 -1.92 6.99
C VAL A 20 14.98 -2.90 6.17
N GLN A 21 14.52 -4.16 6.09
CA GLN A 21 15.31 -5.19 5.44
C GLN A 21 15.56 -4.67 4.01
N PRO A 22 16.76 -4.86 3.45
CA PRO A 22 17.05 -4.45 2.08
C PRO A 22 15.95 -4.90 1.09
N THR A 23 15.33 -6.05 1.37
CA THR A 23 14.18 -6.61 0.66
C THR A 23 12.92 -5.75 0.76
N ALA A 24 12.58 -5.18 1.93
CA ALA A 24 11.41 -4.32 2.10
C ALA A 24 11.58 -2.95 1.40
N VAL A 25 12.80 -2.40 1.38
CA VAL A 25 13.10 -1.18 0.60
C VAL A 25 12.99 -1.47 -0.90
N ALA A 26 13.66 -2.54 -1.36
CA ALA A 26 13.65 -2.95 -2.76
C ALA A 26 12.23 -3.24 -3.26
N LEU A 27 11.42 -3.93 -2.46
CA LEU A 27 10.05 -4.26 -2.83
C LEU A 27 9.12 -3.04 -2.82
N THR A 28 9.34 -2.10 -1.91
CA THR A 28 8.64 -0.80 -1.92
C THR A 28 8.98 -0.02 -3.19
N GLN A 29 10.26 0.04 -3.57
CA GLN A 29 10.73 0.66 -4.80
C GLN A 29 10.09 0.00 -6.04
N GLU A 30 10.11 -1.34 -6.13
CA GLU A 30 9.47 -2.08 -7.23
C GLU A 30 7.96 -1.79 -7.34
N ILE A 31 7.24 -1.76 -6.21
CA ILE A 31 5.82 -1.40 -6.19
C ILE A 31 5.60 0.03 -6.68
N LEU A 32 6.44 0.99 -6.27
CA LEU A 32 6.34 2.37 -6.75
C LEU A 32 6.63 2.47 -8.25
N MET A 33 7.61 1.71 -8.75
CA MET A 33 7.92 1.65 -10.18
C MET A 33 6.75 1.10 -11.00
N HIS A 34 6.07 0.06 -10.53
CA HIS A 34 4.87 -0.44 -11.20
C HIS A 34 3.68 0.53 -11.13
N LYS A 35 3.53 1.26 -10.02
CA LYS A 35 2.55 2.35 -9.93
C LYS A 35 2.88 3.48 -10.90
N TYR A 36 4.16 3.84 -11.05
CA TYR A 36 4.63 4.79 -12.05
C TYR A 36 4.25 4.32 -13.46
N GLN A 37 4.54 3.06 -13.83
CA GLN A 37 4.20 2.51 -15.15
C GLN A 37 2.70 2.67 -15.48
N MET A 38 1.81 2.44 -14.51
CA MET A 38 0.37 2.67 -14.72
C MET A 38 0.02 4.13 -15.03
N VAL A 39 0.72 5.09 -14.41
CA VAL A 39 0.52 6.52 -14.64
C VAL A 39 1.12 6.94 -15.98
N GLU A 40 2.32 6.45 -16.29
CA GLU A 40 3.02 6.63 -17.56
C GLU A 40 2.18 6.16 -18.75
N CYS A 41 1.58 4.97 -18.69
CA CYS A 41 0.69 4.45 -19.73
C CYS A 41 -0.43 5.46 -20.10
N LYS A 42 -1.07 6.07 -19.10
CA LYS A 42 -2.15 7.05 -19.32
C LYS A 42 -1.61 8.36 -19.89
N ALA A 43 -0.50 8.84 -19.33
CA ALA A 43 0.07 10.10 -19.73
C ALA A 43 0.60 10.03 -21.17
N ASN A 44 1.29 8.95 -21.55
CA ASN A 44 1.76 8.72 -22.92
C ASN A 44 0.61 8.67 -23.91
N ALA A 45 -0.48 7.96 -23.60
CA ALA A 45 -1.65 7.93 -24.47
C ALA A 45 -2.28 9.32 -24.71
N LEU A 46 -2.33 10.16 -23.67
CA LEU A 46 -2.82 11.54 -23.79
C LEU A 46 -1.87 12.42 -24.61
N MET A 47 -0.55 12.28 -24.41
CA MET A 47 0.46 13.02 -25.17
C MET A 47 0.49 12.60 -26.64
N ASP A 48 0.40 11.30 -26.93
CA ASP A 48 0.30 10.77 -28.29
C ASP A 48 -0.95 11.29 -29.00
N MET A 49 -2.10 11.29 -28.31
CA MET A 49 -3.34 11.86 -28.84
C MET A 49 -3.18 13.34 -29.18
N ALA A 50 -2.56 14.10 -28.27
CA ALA A 50 -2.31 15.52 -28.47
C ALA A 50 -1.41 15.75 -29.69
N ASN A 51 -0.28 15.05 -29.77
CA ASN A 51 0.68 15.18 -30.87
C ASN A 51 0.06 14.81 -32.22
N LYS A 52 -0.79 13.77 -32.26
CA LYS A 52 -1.53 13.40 -33.47
C LYS A 52 -2.53 14.47 -33.89
N LEU A 53 -3.29 15.07 -32.95
CA LEU A 53 -4.21 16.18 -33.25
C LEU A 53 -3.49 17.39 -33.86
N ASN A 54 -2.31 17.73 -33.34
CA ASN A 54 -1.49 18.79 -33.92
C ASN A 54 -1.10 18.48 -35.39
N GLY A 55 -0.77 17.22 -35.71
CA GLY A 55 -0.52 16.78 -37.08
C GLY A 55 -1.73 16.90 -38.03
N TYR A 56 -2.95 16.98 -37.50
CA TYR A 56 -4.17 17.29 -38.27
C TYR A 56 -4.52 18.80 -38.26
N ASN A 57 -3.62 19.66 -37.78
CA ASN A 57 -3.84 21.11 -37.59
C ASN A 57 -5.02 21.44 -36.67
N VAL A 58 -5.31 20.57 -35.70
CA VAL A 58 -6.33 20.82 -34.68
C VAL A 58 -5.66 21.37 -33.44
N SER A 59 -5.91 22.65 -33.17
CA SER A 59 -5.38 23.32 -32.00
C SER A 59 -6.01 22.77 -30.72
N VAL A 60 -5.16 22.31 -29.82
CA VAL A 60 -5.52 22.02 -28.42
C VAL A 60 -4.93 23.15 -27.59
N GLU A 61 -5.79 23.87 -26.88
CA GLU A 61 -5.39 25.01 -26.06
C GLU A 61 -4.32 24.62 -25.04
N ASN A 62 -3.26 25.43 -24.91
CA ASN A 62 -2.13 25.23 -24.00
C ASN A 62 -1.45 23.84 -24.12
N GLN A 63 -1.56 23.19 -25.28
CA GLN A 63 -1.06 21.83 -25.49
C GLN A 63 0.45 21.70 -25.22
N SER A 64 1.26 22.56 -25.83
CA SER A 64 2.73 22.47 -25.72
C SER A 64 3.18 22.56 -24.26
N ASP A 65 2.68 23.56 -23.54
CA ASP A 65 3.03 23.77 -22.14
C ASP A 65 2.50 22.66 -21.23
N SER A 66 1.28 22.16 -21.52
CA SER A 66 0.67 21.05 -20.77
C SER A 66 1.43 19.73 -20.97
N ILE A 67 1.90 19.45 -22.19
CA ILE A 67 2.73 18.28 -22.50
C ILE A 67 4.12 18.41 -21.83
N ALA A 68 4.74 19.58 -21.93
CA ALA A 68 6.03 19.84 -21.29
C ALA A 68 5.97 19.66 -19.76
N ALA A 69 4.94 20.23 -19.11
CA ALA A 69 4.71 20.06 -17.69
C ALA A 69 4.40 18.61 -17.30
N LEU A 70 3.62 17.89 -18.12
CA LEU A 70 3.34 16.47 -17.91
C LEU A 70 4.62 15.62 -17.99
N ASN A 71 5.48 15.86 -18.97
CA ASN A 71 6.78 15.18 -19.11
C ASN A 71 7.69 15.44 -17.91
N GLN A 72 7.78 16.70 -17.46
CA GLN A 72 8.58 17.06 -16.28
C GLN A 72 8.08 16.33 -15.03
N ASN A 73 6.76 16.31 -14.82
CA ASN A 73 6.16 15.68 -13.64
C ASN A 73 6.22 14.15 -13.70
N LEU A 74 6.15 13.54 -14.89
CA LEU A 74 6.41 12.10 -15.07
C LEU A 74 7.86 11.75 -14.72
N ALA A 75 8.83 12.52 -15.22
CA ALA A 75 10.24 12.32 -14.89
C ALA A 75 10.48 12.42 -13.38
N ARG A 76 9.87 13.42 -12.73
CA ARG A 76 9.92 13.56 -11.27
C ARG A 76 9.28 12.37 -10.57
N LEU A 77 8.11 11.92 -11.00
CA LEU A 77 7.42 10.77 -10.44
C LEU A 77 8.28 9.50 -10.53
N ARG A 78 8.95 9.29 -11.67
CA ARG A 78 9.89 8.20 -11.89
C ARG A 78 11.06 8.27 -10.90
N THR A 79 11.72 9.42 -10.78
CA THR A 79 12.82 9.59 -9.82
C THR A 79 12.39 9.25 -8.39
N GLN A 80 11.19 9.68 -7.98
CA GLN A 80 10.68 9.35 -6.65
C GLN A 80 10.38 7.86 -6.48
N ALA A 81 9.90 7.19 -7.54
CA ALA A 81 9.68 5.75 -7.55
C ALA A 81 11.00 4.97 -7.45
N GLU A 82 12.01 5.34 -8.25
CA GLU A 82 13.34 4.74 -8.25
C GLU A 82 14.05 4.92 -6.90
N GLN A 83 13.79 6.01 -6.18
CA GLN A 83 14.34 6.29 -4.85
C GLN A 83 13.56 5.60 -3.72
N GLY A 84 12.42 4.96 -3.99
CA GLY A 84 11.55 4.42 -2.94
C GLY A 84 10.86 5.51 -2.08
N ASN A 85 10.86 6.78 -2.52
CA ASN A 85 10.32 7.89 -1.74
C ASN A 85 8.79 7.96 -1.87
N VAL A 86 8.08 7.31 -0.95
CA VAL A 86 6.61 7.23 -0.95
C VAL A 86 5.95 8.62 -0.88
N SER A 87 6.46 9.53 -0.04
CA SER A 87 5.88 10.87 0.12
C SER A 87 6.06 11.71 -1.14
N GLY A 88 7.30 11.77 -1.65
CA GLY A 88 7.62 12.47 -2.89
C GLY A 88 6.86 11.90 -4.09
N PHE A 89 6.71 10.58 -4.16
CA PHE A 89 5.92 9.90 -5.18
C PHE A 89 4.47 10.34 -5.15
N ASN A 90 3.82 10.37 -3.98
CA ASN A 90 2.41 10.76 -3.87
C ASN A 90 2.18 12.22 -4.30
N ILE A 91 3.11 13.13 -3.97
CA ILE A 91 3.04 14.54 -4.39
C ILE A 91 3.19 14.63 -5.92
N ALA A 92 4.25 14.04 -6.48
CA ALA A 92 4.48 14.04 -7.93
C ALA A 92 3.31 13.40 -8.70
N ASN A 93 2.74 12.32 -8.17
CA ASN A 93 1.62 11.62 -8.78
C ASN A 93 0.37 12.51 -8.85
N ARG A 94 0.08 13.26 -7.79
CA ARG A 94 -1.03 14.22 -7.76
C ARG A 94 -0.87 15.29 -8.84
N GLU A 95 0.34 15.81 -9.02
CA GLU A 95 0.64 16.81 -10.06
C GLU A 95 0.48 16.21 -11.46
N VAL A 96 1.00 15.02 -11.73
CA VAL A 96 0.78 14.32 -13.01
C VAL A 96 -0.71 14.15 -13.30
N TYR A 97 -1.52 13.73 -12.33
CA TYR A 97 -2.98 13.65 -12.49
C TYR A 97 -3.64 15.00 -12.74
N GLN A 98 -3.13 16.08 -12.15
CA GLN A 98 -3.61 17.43 -12.40
C GLN A 98 -3.31 17.86 -13.85
N ASN A 99 -2.09 17.65 -14.35
CA ASN A 99 -1.73 17.93 -15.74
C ASN A 99 -2.58 17.12 -16.73
N MET A 100 -2.76 15.82 -16.48
CA MET A 100 -3.62 14.97 -17.32
C MET A 100 -5.08 15.47 -17.36
N ARG A 101 -5.61 15.96 -16.23
CA ARG A 101 -6.95 16.56 -16.16
C ARG A 101 -7.06 17.88 -16.93
N GLN A 102 -6.01 18.68 -16.97
CA GLN A 102 -5.97 19.93 -17.73
C GLN A 102 -5.94 19.68 -19.25
N LEU A 103 -5.23 18.63 -19.69
CA LEU A 103 -5.12 18.28 -21.11
C LEU A 103 -6.40 17.62 -21.68
N ALA A 104 -7.13 16.86 -20.86
CA ALA A 104 -8.26 16.05 -21.31
C ALA A 104 -9.42 16.84 -22.00
N PRO A 105 -9.86 18.03 -21.51
CA PRO A 105 -10.89 18.82 -22.18
C PRO A 105 -10.48 19.28 -23.58
N GLY A 106 -9.23 19.73 -23.73
CA GLY A 106 -8.69 20.17 -25.02
C GLY A 106 -8.64 19.03 -26.05
N LEU A 107 -8.23 17.84 -25.62
CA LEU A 107 -8.26 16.62 -26.45
C LEU A 107 -9.69 16.24 -26.86
N ARG A 108 -10.65 16.35 -25.94
CA ARG A 108 -12.07 16.09 -26.23
C ARG A 108 -12.60 17.08 -27.28
N ASN A 109 -12.26 18.36 -27.15
CA ASN A 109 -12.63 19.39 -28.12
C ASN A 109 -12.01 19.13 -29.49
N GLY A 110 -10.72 18.78 -29.54
CA GLY A 110 -10.03 18.44 -30.77
C GLY A 110 -10.65 17.23 -31.48
N LYS A 111 -11.01 16.18 -30.72
CA LYS A 111 -11.76 15.04 -31.25
C LYS A 111 -13.10 15.46 -31.86
N MET A 112 -13.87 16.30 -31.18
CA MET A 112 -15.16 16.79 -31.71
C MET A 112 -14.97 17.63 -32.99
N GLN A 113 -13.92 18.42 -33.08
CA GLN A 113 -13.60 19.18 -34.29
C GLN A 113 -13.26 18.25 -35.46
N MET A 114 -12.47 17.20 -35.25
CA MET A 114 -12.17 16.19 -36.28
C MET A 114 -13.41 15.43 -36.74
N GLN A 115 -14.36 15.17 -35.84
CA GLN A 115 -15.61 14.51 -36.20
C GLN A 115 -16.57 15.42 -36.99
N LYS A 116 -16.48 16.74 -36.78
CA LYS A 116 -17.30 17.74 -37.49
C LYS A 116 -16.63 18.25 -38.78
N GLY A 117 -15.32 18.18 -38.89
CA GLY A 117 -14.52 18.78 -39.97
C GLY A 117 -14.01 17.78 -41.01
N LYS A 118 -14.24 18.10 -42.30
CA LYS A 118 -13.65 17.54 -43.53
C LYS A 118 -13.77 16.02 -43.75
N GLY A 119 -14.66 15.64 -44.69
CA GLY A 119 -14.61 14.42 -45.51
C GLY A 119 -14.62 13.07 -44.77
N ALA A 120 -15.51 12.15 -45.15
CA ALA A 120 -15.66 10.84 -44.50
C ALA A 120 -14.33 10.05 -44.31
N GLY A 121 -13.36 10.21 -45.23
CA GLY A 121 -12.04 9.58 -45.15
C GLY A 121 -11.16 10.04 -43.97
N LYS A 122 -11.04 11.36 -43.72
CA LYS A 122 -10.16 11.89 -42.64
C LYS A 122 -10.74 11.65 -41.25
N ALA A 123 -12.07 11.74 -41.13
CA ALA A 123 -12.75 11.39 -39.88
C ALA A 123 -12.60 9.90 -39.54
N SER A 124 -12.68 9.01 -40.54
CA SER A 124 -12.45 7.57 -40.36
C SER A 124 -11.01 7.25 -39.93
N GLU A 125 -10.02 7.86 -40.58
CA GLU A 125 -8.60 7.70 -40.23
C GLU A 125 -8.30 8.17 -38.79
N PHE A 126 -8.85 9.32 -38.41
CA PHE A 126 -8.75 9.84 -37.05
C PHE A 126 -9.39 8.92 -36.02
N ASN A 127 -10.59 8.39 -36.30
CA ASN A 127 -11.27 7.45 -35.39
C ASN A 127 -10.49 6.14 -35.23
N ARG A 128 -9.86 5.64 -36.31
CA ARG A 128 -8.97 4.46 -36.23
C ARG A 128 -7.78 4.75 -35.33
N MET A 129 -7.06 5.84 -35.59
CA MET A 129 -5.92 6.27 -34.76
C MET A 129 -6.31 6.45 -33.29
N TYR A 130 -7.46 7.06 -33.02
CA TYR A 130 -7.98 7.21 -31.65
C TYR A 130 -8.19 5.86 -30.98
N THR A 131 -8.79 4.91 -31.72
CA THR A 131 -9.05 3.55 -31.24
C THR A 131 -7.75 2.81 -30.95
N ASP A 132 -6.77 2.90 -31.84
CA ASP A 132 -5.47 2.26 -31.71
C ASP A 132 -4.72 2.76 -30.45
N ILE A 133 -4.68 4.08 -30.22
CA ILE A 133 -4.07 4.66 -29.01
C ILE A 133 -4.78 4.16 -27.75
N ARG A 134 -6.12 4.09 -27.75
CA ARG A 134 -6.88 3.61 -26.59
C ARG A 134 -6.68 2.11 -26.35
N GLN A 135 -6.51 1.31 -27.39
CA GLN A 135 -6.16 -0.10 -27.27
C GLN A 135 -4.75 -0.28 -26.70
N GLN A 136 -3.77 0.48 -27.17
CA GLN A 136 -2.40 0.48 -26.63
C GLN A 136 -2.36 0.91 -25.17
N GLU A 137 -3.07 1.98 -24.80
CA GLU A 137 -3.23 2.41 -23.41
C GLU A 137 -3.83 1.29 -22.54
N ALA A 138 -4.91 0.65 -23.03
CA ALA A 138 -5.58 -0.42 -22.31
C ALA A 138 -4.65 -1.61 -22.08
N GLN A 139 -3.88 -2.01 -23.10
CA GLN A 139 -2.91 -3.10 -23.00
C GLN A 139 -1.78 -2.76 -22.02
N CYS A 140 -1.17 -1.57 -22.14
CA CYS A 140 -0.14 -1.08 -21.23
C CYS A 140 -0.64 -1.07 -19.77
N LEU A 141 -1.86 -0.59 -19.54
CA LEU A 141 -2.49 -0.59 -18.22
C LEU A 141 -2.77 -2.01 -17.71
N ALA A 142 -3.12 -2.95 -18.59
CA ALA A 142 -3.33 -4.35 -18.23
C ALA A 142 -2.04 -4.97 -17.70
N ASP A 143 -0.95 -4.82 -18.45
CA ASP A 143 0.35 -5.42 -18.14
C ASP A 143 0.94 -4.80 -16.87
N ALA A 144 0.86 -3.47 -16.74
CA ALA A 144 1.29 -2.77 -15.53
C ALA A 144 0.46 -3.17 -14.30
N ALA A 145 -0.88 -3.30 -14.44
CA ALA A 145 -1.74 -3.72 -13.33
C ALA A 145 -1.46 -5.16 -12.88
N LYS A 146 -1.26 -6.09 -13.84
CA LYS A 146 -0.89 -7.48 -13.54
C LYS A 146 0.46 -7.55 -12.83
N SER A 147 1.45 -6.82 -13.32
CA SER A 147 2.79 -6.79 -12.72
C SER A 147 2.76 -6.20 -11.30
N LEU A 148 2.06 -5.07 -11.12
CA LEU A 148 1.86 -4.45 -9.80
C LEU A 148 1.21 -5.44 -8.83
N ALA A 149 0.14 -6.11 -9.26
CA ALA A 149 -0.59 -7.04 -8.42
C ALA A 149 0.26 -8.26 -7.99
N LYS A 150 1.13 -8.76 -8.88
CA LYS A 150 2.10 -9.82 -8.54
C LYS A 150 3.11 -9.36 -7.49
N LYS A 151 3.63 -8.14 -7.60
CA LYS A 151 4.56 -7.58 -6.61
C LYS A 151 3.90 -7.27 -5.27
N GLU A 152 2.67 -6.76 -5.27
CA GLU A 152 1.89 -6.56 -4.05
C GLU A 152 1.58 -7.88 -3.34
N LEU A 153 1.32 -8.95 -4.09
CA LEU A 153 1.16 -10.31 -3.55
C LEU A 153 2.47 -10.86 -2.98
N GLN A 154 3.61 -10.59 -3.62
CA GLN A 154 4.93 -10.96 -3.11
C GLN A 154 5.23 -10.26 -1.77
N GLU A 155 5.02 -8.94 -1.70
CA GLU A 155 5.13 -8.15 -0.45
C GLU A 155 4.25 -8.71 0.65
N TRP A 156 3.12 -9.27 0.25
CA TRP A 156 2.22 -9.89 1.18
C TRP A 156 2.77 -11.17 1.79
N LYS A 157 3.29 -12.07 0.94
CA LYS A 157 3.90 -13.33 1.36
C LYS A 157 5.15 -13.11 2.22
N GLU A 158 5.99 -12.14 1.84
CA GLU A 158 7.18 -11.79 2.63
C GLU A 158 6.80 -11.29 4.03
N TRP A 159 5.79 -10.42 4.13
CA TRP A 159 5.27 -9.99 5.42
C TRP A 159 4.77 -11.17 6.27
N GLN A 160 4.04 -12.13 5.68
CA GLN A 160 3.58 -13.31 6.42
C GLN A 160 4.74 -14.14 6.95
N GLN A 161 5.75 -14.37 6.11
CA GLN A 161 6.91 -15.16 6.50
C GLN A 161 7.63 -14.49 7.67
N GLN A 162 7.85 -13.18 7.61
CA GLN A 162 8.41 -12.41 8.72
C GLN A 162 7.58 -12.56 10.01
N LYS A 163 6.25 -12.59 9.92
CA LYS A 163 5.39 -12.80 11.09
C LYS A 163 5.43 -14.24 11.62
N ARG A 164 5.51 -15.24 10.74
CA ARG A 164 5.72 -16.65 11.14
C ARG A 164 7.05 -16.83 11.86
N ASP A 165 8.11 -16.24 11.34
CA ASP A 165 9.44 -16.29 11.96
C ASP A 165 9.41 -15.68 13.37
N ARG A 166 8.72 -14.53 13.53
CA ARG A 166 8.50 -13.91 14.86
C ARG A 166 7.72 -14.82 15.80
N LEU A 167 6.67 -15.48 15.30
CA LEU A 167 5.85 -16.39 16.10
C LEU A 167 6.64 -17.63 16.55
N SER A 168 7.48 -18.18 15.67
CA SER A 168 8.41 -19.26 16.00
C SER A 168 9.36 -18.87 17.13
N ILE A 169 9.86 -17.63 17.14
CA ILE A 169 10.69 -17.13 18.25
C ILE A 169 9.91 -17.11 19.57
N LEU A 170 8.64 -16.69 19.57
CA LEU A 170 7.80 -16.72 20.76
C LEU A 170 7.57 -18.15 21.27
N GLN A 171 7.30 -19.10 20.37
CA GLN A 171 7.10 -20.52 20.69
C GLN A 171 8.35 -21.16 21.28
N GLN A 172 9.52 -20.96 20.64
CA GLN A 172 10.78 -21.57 21.06
C GLN A 172 11.27 -21.08 22.43
N ARG A 173 10.97 -19.82 22.77
CA ARG A 173 11.54 -19.18 23.97
C ARG A 173 10.73 -19.41 25.25
N ASN A 174 9.62 -20.16 25.16
CA ASN A 174 8.78 -20.57 26.29
C ASN A 174 8.57 -19.46 27.33
N ILE A 175 8.20 -18.27 26.85
CA ILE A 175 8.12 -17.05 27.66
C ILE A 175 6.93 -17.17 28.62
N THR A 176 7.21 -17.10 29.92
CA THR A 176 6.17 -17.10 30.95
C THR A 176 5.18 -15.97 30.72
N GLY A 177 3.89 -16.29 30.74
CA GLY A 177 2.80 -15.32 30.47
C GLY A 177 2.35 -15.25 29.01
N ILE A 178 3.02 -15.97 28.08
CA ILE A 178 2.51 -16.22 26.73
C ILE A 178 1.78 -17.57 26.73
N SER A 179 0.48 -17.56 26.45
CA SER A 179 -0.32 -18.79 26.39
C SER A 179 -0.28 -19.45 25.01
N LYS A 180 -0.49 -20.76 24.97
CA LYS A 180 -0.63 -21.51 23.71
C LYS A 180 -1.82 -21.00 22.89
N GLU A 181 -2.89 -20.57 23.57
CA GLU A 181 -4.08 -20.01 22.96
C GLU A 181 -3.80 -18.68 22.25
N ALA A 182 -2.96 -17.81 22.84
CA ALA A 182 -2.56 -16.55 22.22
C ALA A 182 -1.72 -16.78 20.95
N ILE A 183 -0.79 -17.75 21.02
CA ILE A 183 -0.01 -18.18 19.85
C ILE A 183 -0.93 -18.73 18.77
N LYS A 184 -1.87 -19.61 19.11
CA LYS A 184 -2.85 -20.19 18.18
C LYS A 184 -3.69 -19.11 17.50
N LYS A 185 -4.14 -18.08 18.22
CA LYS A 185 -4.87 -16.95 17.62
C LYS A 185 -4.03 -16.21 16.56
N LEU A 186 -2.74 -16.00 16.82
CA LEU A 186 -1.83 -15.39 15.83
C LEU A 186 -1.66 -16.29 14.60
N GLU A 187 -1.57 -17.61 14.79
CA GLU A 187 -1.54 -18.59 13.67
C GLU A 187 -2.83 -18.55 12.85
N GLU A 188 -4.00 -18.49 13.50
CA GLU A 188 -5.30 -18.39 12.82
C GLU A 188 -5.42 -17.11 11.99
N ILE A 189 -4.91 -15.98 12.50
CA ILE A 189 -4.86 -14.72 11.76
C ILE A 189 -3.96 -14.86 10.53
N LEU A 190 -2.77 -15.45 10.67
CA LEU A 190 -1.85 -15.68 9.55
C LEU A 190 -2.39 -16.69 8.53
N SER A 191 -3.14 -17.71 8.97
CA SER A 191 -3.78 -18.70 8.09
C SER A 191 -4.92 -18.08 7.28
N LYS A 192 -5.78 -17.27 7.90
CA LYS A 192 -6.81 -16.50 7.18
C LYS A 192 -6.20 -15.66 6.08
N HIS A 193 -5.07 -15.03 6.37
CA HIS A 193 -4.33 -14.22 5.42
C HIS A 193 -3.76 -15.03 4.25
N GLU A 194 -3.26 -16.24 4.50
CA GLU A 194 -2.75 -17.16 3.47
C GLU A 194 -3.85 -17.52 2.48
N ASN A 195 -5.04 -17.84 2.98
CA ASN A 195 -6.19 -18.14 2.13
C ASN A 195 -6.58 -16.97 1.23
N ILE A 196 -6.53 -15.72 1.72
CA ILE A 196 -6.83 -14.55 0.89
C ILE A 196 -5.73 -14.36 -0.17
N SER A 197 -4.46 -14.48 0.22
CA SER A 197 -3.34 -14.36 -0.71
C SER A 197 -3.37 -15.42 -1.82
N ALA A 198 -3.77 -16.66 -1.50
CA ALA A 198 -3.90 -17.76 -2.45
C ALA A 198 -5.07 -17.52 -3.42
N ARG A 199 -6.24 -17.10 -2.91
CA ARG A 199 -7.39 -16.72 -3.74
C ARG A 199 -7.04 -15.59 -4.70
N TYR A 200 -6.31 -14.58 -4.22
CA TYR A 200 -5.88 -13.48 -5.07
C TYR A 200 -4.92 -13.95 -6.15
N GLY A 201 -3.90 -14.74 -5.79
CA GLY A 201 -2.95 -15.32 -6.73
C GLY A 201 -3.62 -16.12 -7.86
N ALA A 202 -4.58 -16.99 -7.52
CA ALA A 202 -5.31 -17.79 -8.50
C ALA A 202 -6.13 -16.95 -9.50
N LEU A 203 -6.62 -15.79 -9.07
CA LEU A 203 -7.41 -14.90 -9.92
C LEU A 203 -6.53 -14.03 -10.84
N LEU A 204 -5.27 -13.75 -10.47
CA LEU A 204 -4.38 -12.90 -11.27
C LEU A 204 -4.15 -13.41 -12.69
N ASP A 205 -4.12 -14.72 -12.88
CA ASP A 205 -3.79 -15.32 -14.17
C ASP A 205 -4.97 -15.30 -15.17
N ASN A 206 -6.21 -15.17 -14.70
CA ASN A 206 -7.44 -15.30 -15.52
C ASN A 206 -8.40 -14.09 -15.48
N SER A 207 -8.03 -12.99 -14.83
CA SER A 207 -8.93 -11.83 -14.61
C SER A 207 -8.83 -10.75 -15.70
N THR A 208 -9.95 -10.07 -15.99
CA THR A 208 -9.98 -8.83 -16.78
C THR A 208 -9.41 -7.64 -15.98
N ILE A 209 -9.06 -6.53 -16.65
CA ILE A 209 -8.51 -5.32 -15.98
C ILE A 209 -9.47 -4.76 -14.93
N GLU A 210 -10.77 -4.76 -15.22
CA GLU A 210 -11.80 -4.23 -14.31
C GLU A 210 -11.94 -5.12 -13.07
N GLN A 211 -11.90 -6.45 -13.26
CA GLN A 211 -11.86 -7.42 -12.16
C GLN A 211 -10.60 -7.23 -11.31
N LEU A 212 -9.42 -7.07 -11.93
CA LEU A 212 -8.16 -6.81 -11.23
C LEU A 212 -8.21 -5.53 -10.40
N ARG A 213 -8.84 -4.46 -10.92
CA ARG A 213 -8.98 -3.19 -10.17
C ARG A 213 -9.88 -3.31 -8.95
N ALA A 214 -11.08 -3.89 -9.12
CA ALA A 214 -12.01 -4.09 -8.02
C ALA A 214 -11.42 -5.02 -6.94
N MET A 215 -10.82 -6.13 -7.37
CA MET A 215 -10.15 -7.07 -6.48
C MET A 215 -8.98 -6.44 -5.73
N ARG A 216 -8.18 -5.59 -6.38
CA ARG A 216 -7.04 -4.94 -5.73
C ARG A 216 -7.49 -4.03 -4.58
N ILE A 217 -8.58 -3.29 -4.74
CA ILE A 217 -9.13 -2.45 -3.67
C ILE A 217 -9.52 -3.33 -2.48
N GLN A 218 -10.33 -4.37 -2.73
CA GLN A 218 -10.74 -5.30 -1.69
C GLN A 218 -9.53 -5.98 -1.01
N MET A 219 -8.55 -6.42 -1.79
CA MET A 219 -7.32 -7.04 -1.27
C MET A 219 -6.56 -6.10 -0.35
N ILE A 220 -6.37 -4.83 -0.72
CA ILE A 220 -5.66 -3.85 0.11
C ILE A 220 -6.40 -3.64 1.43
N GLN A 221 -7.73 -3.55 1.39
CA GLN A 221 -8.57 -3.39 2.57
C GLN A 221 -8.46 -4.60 3.50
N GLU A 222 -8.60 -5.81 2.97
CA GLU A 222 -8.49 -7.06 3.73
C GLU A 222 -7.08 -7.24 4.30
N LYS A 223 -6.03 -6.97 3.51
CA LYS A 223 -4.63 -6.97 3.96
C LYS A 223 -4.42 -6.04 5.14
N ASN A 224 -4.91 -4.81 5.04
CA ASN A 224 -4.76 -3.81 6.09
C ASN A 224 -5.46 -4.23 7.39
N LEU A 225 -6.68 -4.77 7.31
CA LEU A 225 -7.38 -5.29 8.48
C LEU A 225 -6.62 -6.44 9.15
N VAL A 226 -6.14 -7.40 8.37
CA VAL A 226 -5.44 -8.55 8.94
C VAL A 226 -4.11 -8.13 9.56
N ARG A 227 -3.37 -7.20 8.94
CA ARG A 227 -2.16 -6.60 9.53
C ARG A 227 -2.47 -5.97 10.90
N ALA A 228 -3.48 -5.10 10.98
CA ALA A 228 -3.85 -4.45 12.23
C ALA A 228 -4.27 -5.46 13.30
N ARG A 229 -5.10 -6.46 12.96
CA ARG A 229 -5.52 -7.53 13.88
C ARG A 229 -4.34 -8.34 14.42
N TYR A 230 -3.37 -8.65 13.56
CA TYR A 230 -2.14 -9.32 13.98
C TYR A 230 -1.37 -8.47 15.00
N GLU A 231 -1.14 -7.19 14.71
CA GLU A 231 -0.38 -6.31 15.61
C GLU A 231 -1.08 -6.12 16.97
N ILE A 232 -2.42 -6.00 16.98
CA ILE A 232 -3.22 -5.95 18.21
C ILE A 232 -2.99 -7.19 19.06
N GLU A 233 -3.23 -8.38 18.49
CA GLU A 233 -3.13 -9.63 19.24
C GLU A 233 -1.69 -9.89 19.71
N TYR A 234 -0.72 -9.54 18.88
CA TYR A 234 0.70 -9.65 19.21
C TYR A 234 1.08 -8.75 20.38
N MET A 235 0.68 -7.47 20.36
CA MET A 235 0.95 -6.54 21.46
C MET A 235 0.21 -6.94 22.74
N LYS A 236 -1.05 -7.42 22.66
CA LYS A 236 -1.76 -7.97 23.82
C LYS A 236 -1.02 -9.14 24.44
N THR A 237 -0.52 -10.05 23.60
CA THR A 237 0.28 -11.21 24.04
C THR A 237 1.53 -10.77 24.80
N LEU A 238 2.26 -9.79 24.26
CA LEU A 238 3.45 -9.26 24.91
C LEU A 238 3.12 -8.48 26.19
N LEU A 239 2.01 -7.73 26.21
CA LEU A 239 1.59 -6.93 27.36
C LEU A 239 1.22 -7.84 28.54
N ASN A 240 0.49 -8.92 28.26
CA ASN A 240 0.17 -9.95 29.25
C ASN A 240 1.43 -10.61 29.83
N ALA A 241 2.45 -10.86 29.01
CA ALA A 241 3.70 -11.45 29.46
C ALA A 241 4.49 -10.54 30.41
N ILE A 242 4.33 -9.21 30.30
CA ILE A 242 5.01 -8.25 31.17
C ILE A 242 4.15 -7.72 32.32
N ASN A 243 2.83 -7.93 32.27
CA ASN A 243 1.87 -7.28 33.16
C ASN A 243 2.24 -7.45 34.64
N LYS A 244 2.50 -8.69 35.07
CA LYS A 244 2.89 -8.98 36.46
C LYS A 244 4.11 -8.17 36.90
N THR A 245 5.18 -8.16 36.09
CA THR A 245 6.40 -7.40 36.40
C THR A 245 6.18 -5.89 36.34
N ALA A 246 5.33 -5.41 35.44
CA ALA A 246 4.98 -3.99 35.36
C ALA A 246 4.22 -3.55 36.63
N SER A 247 3.24 -4.32 37.08
CA SER A 247 2.51 -4.07 38.33
C SER A 247 3.42 -4.12 39.56
N GLU A 248 4.29 -5.14 39.67
CA GLU A 248 5.26 -5.23 40.78
C GLU A 248 6.20 -4.01 40.87
N LYS A 249 6.35 -3.25 39.77
CA LYS A 249 7.17 -2.04 39.67
C LYS A 249 6.36 -0.73 39.67
N GLY A 250 5.05 -0.77 39.88
CA GLY A 250 4.19 0.42 39.95
C GLY A 250 3.82 1.04 38.58
N TYR A 251 3.84 0.25 37.50
CA TYR A 251 3.51 0.70 36.15
C TYR A 251 2.09 0.31 35.68
N GLU A 252 1.15 0.10 36.60
CA GLU A 252 -0.23 -0.33 36.30
C GLU A 252 -0.93 0.64 35.34
N ASN A 253 -0.77 1.95 35.55
CA ASN A 253 -1.36 2.97 34.68
C ASN A 253 -0.84 2.88 33.24
N SER A 254 0.46 2.59 33.06
CA SER A 254 1.06 2.41 31.74
C SER A 254 0.49 1.18 31.04
N VAL A 255 0.34 0.06 31.76
CA VAL A 255 -0.29 -1.16 31.21
C VAL A 255 -1.74 -0.89 30.81
N GLN A 256 -2.51 -0.23 31.67
CA GLN A 256 -3.92 0.08 31.39
C GLN A 256 -4.06 0.99 30.17
N ASN A 257 -3.22 2.02 30.05
CA ASN A 257 -3.24 2.93 28.89
C ASN A 257 -2.95 2.20 27.58
N ILE A 258 -1.93 1.34 27.56
CA ILE A 258 -1.63 0.51 26.38
C ILE A 258 -2.82 -0.40 26.07
N SER A 259 -3.41 -1.06 27.07
CA SER A 259 -4.57 -1.92 26.88
C SER A 259 -5.76 -1.17 26.29
N ASN A 260 -6.05 0.03 26.79
CA ASN A 260 -7.14 0.88 26.29
C ASN A 260 -6.94 1.26 24.82
N LEU A 261 -5.71 1.62 24.42
CA LEU A 261 -5.39 1.91 23.01
C LEU A 261 -5.58 0.68 22.12
N LEU A 262 -5.13 -0.49 22.56
CA LEU A 262 -5.29 -1.75 21.81
C LEU A 262 -6.76 -2.16 21.68
N GLU A 263 -7.58 -1.92 22.70
CA GLU A 263 -9.01 -2.21 22.68
C GLU A 263 -9.78 -1.23 21.79
N SER A 264 -9.48 0.07 21.91
CA SER A 264 -10.02 1.13 21.05
C SER A 264 -9.72 0.87 19.57
N ALA A 265 -8.46 0.53 19.25
CA ALA A 265 -8.06 0.21 17.88
C ALA A 265 -8.79 -1.05 17.36
N ASN A 266 -8.95 -2.06 18.21
CA ASN A 266 -9.65 -3.29 17.85
C ASN A 266 -11.14 -3.05 17.58
N GLN A 267 -11.80 -2.22 18.38
CA GLN A 267 -13.21 -1.85 18.18
C GLN A 267 -13.41 -1.16 16.83
N LYS A 268 -12.54 -0.20 16.48
CA LYS A 268 -12.61 0.55 15.20
C LYS A 268 -12.49 -0.33 13.96
N ILE A 269 -11.77 -1.45 14.03
CA ILE A 269 -11.57 -2.37 12.89
C ILE A 269 -12.42 -3.64 12.96
N SER A 270 -13.29 -3.74 13.98
CA SER A 270 -14.10 -4.95 14.24
C SER A 270 -15.21 -5.14 13.20
N SER A 271 -15.81 -4.05 12.74
CA SER A 271 -16.91 -4.03 11.76
C SER A 271 -16.46 -4.19 10.30
N GLY A 272 -15.15 -4.14 10.02
CA GLY A 272 -14.60 -4.22 8.68
C GLY A 272 -13.70 -3.04 8.35
N TYR A 273 -13.43 -2.86 7.04
CA TYR A 273 -12.59 -1.75 6.58
C TYR A 273 -13.44 -0.52 6.35
N ASP A 274 -13.20 0.49 7.15
CA ASP A 274 -13.56 1.88 6.87
C ASP A 274 -12.26 2.70 6.92
N GLU A 275 -12.05 3.60 5.95
CA GLU A 275 -10.75 4.25 5.79
C GLU A 275 -10.40 5.16 6.97
N GLU A 276 -11.38 5.89 7.50
CA GLU A 276 -11.18 6.80 8.62
C GLU A 276 -10.96 6.03 9.93
N ASN A 277 -11.83 5.05 10.20
CA ASN A 277 -11.68 4.17 11.36
C ASN A 277 -10.35 3.41 11.32
N PHE A 278 -9.93 2.91 10.15
CA PHE A 278 -8.66 2.25 9.99
C PHE A 278 -7.47 3.19 10.25
N LYS A 279 -7.49 4.43 9.72
CA LYS A 279 -6.44 5.42 9.99
C LYS A 279 -6.34 5.73 11.48
N ASN A 280 -7.47 5.96 12.14
CA ASN A 280 -7.52 6.25 13.57
C ASN A 280 -7.02 5.05 14.40
N ALA A 281 -7.47 3.84 14.08
CA ALA A 281 -6.99 2.61 14.71
C ALA A 281 -5.49 2.44 14.51
N TRP A 282 -4.99 2.69 13.30
CA TRP A 282 -3.56 2.56 13.00
C TRP A 282 -2.70 3.54 13.79
N GLU A 283 -3.19 4.75 14.02
CA GLU A 283 -2.50 5.74 14.85
C GLU A 283 -2.49 5.34 16.33
N GLU A 284 -3.61 4.85 16.86
CA GLU A 284 -3.66 4.28 18.23
C GLU A 284 -2.72 3.09 18.39
N LEU A 285 -2.56 2.23 17.37
CA LEU A 285 -1.59 1.14 17.39
C LEU A 285 -0.15 1.63 17.42
N LYS A 286 0.16 2.72 16.72
CA LYS A 286 1.50 3.33 16.82
C LYS A 286 1.78 3.84 18.22
N GLN A 287 0.83 4.57 18.79
CA GLN A 287 0.94 5.10 20.15
C GLN A 287 1.09 3.96 21.17
N ALA A 288 0.29 2.89 21.06
CA ALA A 288 0.40 1.70 21.91
C ALA A 288 1.79 1.06 21.81
N SER A 289 2.32 0.92 20.59
CA SER A 289 3.66 0.37 20.35
C SER A 289 4.77 1.24 20.95
N GLU A 290 4.67 2.56 20.84
CA GLU A 290 5.61 3.52 21.45
C GLU A 290 5.58 3.45 22.97
N GLN A 291 4.38 3.49 23.56
CA GLN A 291 4.20 3.35 25.01
C GLN A 291 4.71 2.00 25.52
N MET A 292 4.52 0.93 24.76
CA MET A 292 5.03 -0.39 25.12
C MET A 292 6.56 -0.45 25.07
N ARG A 293 7.19 0.15 24.04
CA ARG A 293 8.66 0.27 23.97
C ARG A 293 9.21 1.03 25.18
N GLU A 294 8.55 2.13 25.52
CA GLU A 294 8.94 2.97 26.65
C GLU A 294 8.75 2.27 28.00
N LEU A 295 7.64 1.58 28.21
CA LEU A 295 7.38 0.77 29.41
C LEU A 295 8.47 -0.29 29.61
N VAL A 296 8.82 -1.04 28.56
CA VAL A 296 9.89 -2.05 28.64
C VAL A 296 11.25 -1.41 28.94
N ARG A 297 11.52 -0.20 28.40
CA ARG A 297 12.73 0.56 28.71
C ARG A 297 12.79 0.96 30.18
N GLN A 298 11.71 1.53 30.70
CA GLN A 298 11.62 1.96 32.10
C GLN A 298 11.77 0.77 33.07
N MET A 299 11.09 -0.35 32.79
CA MET A 299 11.21 -1.57 33.58
C MET A 299 12.63 -2.18 33.57
N ARG A 300 13.46 -1.89 32.56
CA ARG A 300 14.86 -2.34 32.52
C ARG A 300 15.76 -1.47 33.37
N THR A 301 15.48 -0.17 33.45
CA THR A 301 16.30 0.82 34.16
C THR A 301 15.98 0.93 35.65
N ALA A 302 14.74 0.61 36.04
CA ALA A 302 14.30 0.47 37.43
C ALA A 302 14.74 -0.88 38.03
#